data_AF-A0A949BS45-F1
#
_entry.id   AF-A0A949BS45-F1
#
_cell.length_a   1.000
_cell.length_b   1.000
_cell.length_c   1.000
_cell.angle_alpha   90.00
_cell.angle_beta   90.00
_cell.angle_gamma   90.00
#
_symmetry.space_group_name_H-M   'P 1'
#
loop_
_entity.id
_entity.type
_entity.pdbx_description
1 polymer ?
#
loop_
_entity_poly.entity_id
_entity_poly.type
_entity_poly.pdbx_seq_one_letter_code
_entity_poly.pdbx_strand_id
1 'polypeptide(L)'
;MNFITLMSFGMILVILFLLLEKRLFEKEVEMSKILSTKKGENVQSSGEVEIADWLFEHNIEYEYDQEKEIASKFIRPDFYLPKENIVIEYWGIMTDPAYRRKREWKEGLYRIE
;
A
#
# COMPACT_ATOMS: atom_id res chain seq x y z
N MET A 1 -12.50 39.84 -11.69
CA MET A 1 -12.26 38.38 -11.71
C MET A 1 -13.45 37.73 -12.39
N ASN A 2 -13.25 36.99 -13.50
CA ASN A 2 -14.37 36.36 -14.20
C ASN A 2 -14.76 35.03 -13.53
N PHE A 3 -15.98 34.56 -13.80
CA PHE A 3 -16.53 33.34 -13.17
C PHE A 3 -15.67 32.10 -13.44
N ILE A 4 -15.09 31.99 -14.64
CA ILE A 4 -14.19 30.90 -15.03
C ILE A 4 -12.94 30.89 -14.16
N THR A 5 -12.31 32.05 -13.95
CA THR A 5 -11.14 32.22 -13.09
C THR A 5 -11.46 31.82 -11.64
N LEU A 6 -12.61 32.23 -11.10
CA LEU A 6 -13.04 31.86 -9.75
C LEU A 6 -13.26 30.34 -9.61
N MET A 7 -13.92 29.71 -10.58
CA MET A 7 -14.10 28.26 -10.61
C MET A 7 -12.77 27.52 -10.70
N SER A 8 -11.83 28.01 -11.53
CA SER A 8 -10.50 27.41 -11.67
C SER A 8 -9.68 27.46 -10.38
N PHE A 9 -9.75 28.56 -9.63
CA PHE A 9 -9.09 28.64 -8.31
C PHE A 9 -9.70 27.66 -7.31
N GLY A 10 -11.03 27.54 -7.30
CA GLY A 10 -11.71 26.54 -6.47
C GLY A 10 -11.26 25.11 -6.78
N MET A 11 -11.22 24.73 -8.07
CA MET A 11 -10.72 23.41 -8.48
C MET A 11 -9.26 23.19 -8.09
N ILE A 12 -8.38 24.18 -8.26
CA ILE A 12 -6.97 24.09 -7.87
C ILE A 12 -6.86 23.87 -6.36
N LEU A 13 -7.62 24.60 -5.54
CA LEU A 13 -7.62 24.42 -4.09
C LEU A 13 -8.08 23.02 -3.69
N VAL A 14 -9.11 22.46 -4.34
CA VAL A 14 -9.57 21.09 -4.11
C VAL A 14 -8.48 20.07 -4.47
N ILE A 15 -7.82 20.23 -5.63
CA ILE A 15 -6.74 19.32 -6.05
C ILE A 15 -5.56 19.39 -5.06
N LEU A 16 -5.15 20.60 -4.66
CA LEU A 16 -4.08 20.79 -3.68
C LEU A 16 -4.42 20.16 -2.34
N PHE A 17 -5.66 20.29 -1.90
CA PHE A 17 -6.15 19.67 -0.67
C PHE A 17 -6.08 18.14 -0.75
N LEU A 18 -6.59 17.52 -1.83
CA LEU A 18 -6.51 16.08 -2.03
C LEU A 18 -5.07 15.55 -2.10
N LEU A 19 -4.16 16.30 -2.74
CA LEU A 19 -2.74 15.96 -2.78
C LEU A 19 -2.09 16.04 -1.39
N LEU A 20 -2.48 17.02 -0.59
CA LEU A 20 -2.00 17.15 0.79
C LEU A 20 -2.51 16.00 1.66
N GLU A 21 -3.79 15.66 1.58
CA GLU A 21 -4.38 14.51 2.29
C GLU A 21 -3.66 13.21 1.92
N LYS A 22 -3.43 12.95 0.62
CA LYS A 22 -2.68 11.79 0.16
C LYS A 22 -1.28 11.74 0.78
N ARG A 23 -0.55 12.86 0.77
CA ARG A 23 0.81 12.94 1.33
C ARG A 23 0.82 12.73 2.85
N LEU A 24 -0.17 13.25 3.56
CA LEU A 24 -0.30 13.05 5.01
C LEU A 24 -0.54 11.57 5.32
N PHE A 25 -1.45 10.93 4.59
CA PHE A 25 -1.72 9.50 4.74
C PHE A 25 -0.47 8.64 4.48
N GLU A 26 0.25 8.89 3.39
CA GLU A 26 1.51 8.17 3.09
C GLU A 26 2.55 8.35 4.21
N LYS A 27 2.64 9.55 4.78
CA LYS A 27 3.52 9.82 5.91
C LYS A 27 3.07 9.09 7.18
N GLU A 28 1.79 9.02 7.47
CA GLU A 28 1.25 8.26 8.60
C GLU A 28 1.55 6.76 8.46
N VAL A 29 1.35 6.19 7.27
CA VAL A 29 1.69 4.80 6.96
C VAL A 29 3.18 4.55 7.21
N GLU A 30 4.06 5.39 6.67
CA GLU A 30 5.50 5.24 6.87
C GLU A 30 5.92 5.36 8.35
N MET A 31 5.35 6.33 9.08
CA MET A 31 5.60 6.51 10.51
C MET A 31 5.09 5.36 11.38
N SER A 32 4.11 4.59 10.88
CA SER A 32 3.58 3.41 11.60
C SER A 32 4.46 2.16 11.45
N LYS A 33 5.44 2.15 10.54
CA LYS A 33 6.41 1.07 10.38
C LYS A 33 7.45 1.13 11.51
N ILE A 34 7.15 0.49 12.62
CA ILE A 34 7.96 0.57 13.86
C ILE A 34 8.65 -0.75 14.24
N LEU A 35 8.32 -1.85 13.58
CA LEU A 35 8.87 -3.17 13.89
C LEU A 35 9.96 -3.52 12.90
N SER A 36 11.15 -3.90 13.39
CA SER A 36 12.29 -4.21 12.53
C SER A 36 12.37 -5.70 12.19
N THR A 37 12.68 -6.02 10.94
CA THR A 37 12.93 -7.39 10.44
C THR A 37 14.42 -7.75 10.50
N LYS A 38 14.75 -9.03 10.32
CA LYS A 38 16.14 -9.53 10.22
C LYS A 38 16.90 -8.97 9.01
N LYS A 39 16.18 -8.63 7.93
CA LYS A 39 16.72 -7.95 6.75
C LYS A 39 17.05 -6.47 7.05
N GLY A 40 16.54 -5.92 8.15
CA GLY A 40 16.77 -4.54 8.59
C GLY A 40 15.76 -3.52 8.06
N GLU A 41 14.62 -3.95 7.51
CA GLU A 41 13.53 -3.05 7.16
C GLU A 41 12.54 -2.88 8.31
N ASN A 42 11.71 -1.83 8.27
CA ASN A 42 10.65 -1.63 9.24
C ASN A 42 9.27 -1.96 8.62
N VAL A 43 8.44 -2.68 9.36
CA VAL A 43 7.11 -3.14 8.94
C VAL A 43 6.02 -2.75 9.97
N GLN A 44 4.75 -2.85 9.58
CA GLN A 44 3.63 -2.31 10.38
C GLN A 44 3.08 -3.31 11.40
N SER A 45 3.28 -4.61 11.20
CA SER A 45 2.69 -5.65 12.05
C SER A 45 3.63 -6.83 12.33
N SER A 46 3.37 -7.55 13.42
CA SER A 46 4.16 -8.75 13.77
C SER A 46 4.04 -9.87 12.74
N GLY A 47 2.87 -10.02 12.11
CA GLY A 47 2.70 -11.01 11.03
C GLY A 47 3.53 -10.68 9.79
N GLU A 48 3.68 -9.40 9.46
CA GLU A 48 4.61 -8.98 8.40
C GLU A 48 6.06 -9.21 8.80
N VAL A 49 6.45 -9.03 10.07
CA VAL A 49 7.80 -9.40 10.55
C VAL A 49 8.05 -10.88 10.31
N GLU A 50 7.11 -11.75 10.71
CA GLU A 50 7.24 -13.20 10.53
C GLU A 50 7.40 -13.59 9.06
N ILE A 51 6.61 -12.99 8.15
CA ILE A 51 6.71 -13.23 6.71
C ILE A 51 8.05 -12.74 6.17
N ALA A 52 8.43 -11.50 6.48
CA ALA A 52 9.68 -10.89 6.01
C ALA A 52 10.90 -11.70 6.47
N ASP A 53 10.94 -12.06 7.75
CA ASP A 53 12.01 -12.88 8.33
C ASP A 53 12.07 -14.25 7.67
N TRP A 54 10.93 -14.90 7.45
CA TRP A 54 10.89 -16.20 6.77
C TRP A 54 11.43 -16.11 5.35
N LEU A 55 11.00 -15.12 4.56
CA LEU A 55 11.49 -14.92 3.20
C LEU A 55 13.01 -14.66 3.19
N PHE A 56 13.48 -13.81 4.10
CA PHE A 56 14.90 -13.47 4.23
C PHE A 56 15.75 -14.68 4.60
N GLU A 57 15.34 -15.48 5.59
CA GLU A 57 16.06 -16.68 6.03
C GLU A 57 16.17 -17.76 4.95
N HIS A 58 15.21 -17.80 4.03
CA HIS A 58 15.20 -18.73 2.90
C HIS A 58 15.87 -18.17 1.64
N ASN A 59 16.51 -17.00 1.73
CA ASN A 59 17.13 -16.30 0.59
C ASN A 59 16.15 -16.07 -0.57
N ILE A 60 14.89 -15.77 -0.25
CA ILE A 60 13.87 -15.39 -1.23
C ILE A 60 13.88 -13.87 -1.33
N GLU A 61 14.15 -13.36 -2.53
CA GLU A 61 14.10 -11.92 -2.79
C GLU A 61 12.64 -11.43 -2.77
N TYR A 62 12.42 -10.31 -2.08
CA TYR A 62 11.11 -9.67 -2.01
C TYR A 62 11.23 -8.15 -1.90
N GLU A 63 10.16 -7.49 -2.31
CA GLU A 63 9.90 -6.07 -2.16
C GLU A 63 8.74 -5.87 -1.17
N TYR A 64 8.97 -5.09 -0.11
CA TYR A 64 7.97 -4.79 0.91
C TYR A 64 7.29 -3.43 0.64
N ASP A 65 5.95 -3.40 0.70
CA ASP A 65 5.11 -2.20 0.54
C ASP A 65 5.56 -1.29 -0.63
N GLN A 66 5.86 -1.89 -1.78
CA GLN A 66 6.23 -1.19 -3.01
C GLN A 66 5.02 -1.08 -3.94
N GLU A 67 4.92 0.02 -4.68
CA GLU A 67 3.88 0.19 -5.70
C GLU A 67 4.15 -0.69 -6.92
N LYS A 68 3.12 -1.42 -7.38
CA LYS A 68 3.15 -2.34 -8.51
C LYS A 68 1.96 -2.12 -9.42
N GLU A 69 2.18 -2.22 -10.71
CA GLU A 69 1.12 -2.25 -11.70
C GLU A 69 0.61 -3.69 -11.87
N ILE A 70 -0.64 -3.92 -11.48
CA ILE A 70 -1.32 -5.23 -11.55
C ILE A 70 -2.67 -5.02 -12.20
N ALA A 71 -2.97 -5.79 -13.27
CA ALA A 71 -4.19 -5.64 -14.07
C ALA A 71 -4.51 -4.17 -14.43
N SER A 72 -3.50 -3.43 -14.89
CA SER A 72 -3.56 -1.99 -15.24
C SER A 72 -3.96 -1.06 -14.07
N LYS A 73 -3.70 -1.48 -12.83
CA LYS A 73 -3.89 -0.65 -11.64
C LYS A 73 -2.63 -0.62 -10.78
N PHE A 74 -2.28 0.56 -10.30
CA PHE A 74 -1.23 0.73 -9.30
C PHE A 74 -1.76 0.35 -7.92
N ILE A 75 -1.15 -0.65 -7.30
CA ILE A 75 -1.46 -1.12 -5.96
C ILE A 75 -0.17 -1.34 -5.15
N ARG A 76 -0.30 -1.34 -3.82
CA ARG A 76 0.79 -1.68 -2.91
C ARG A 76 0.44 -3.02 -2.23
N PRO A 77 0.98 -4.15 -2.72
CA PRO A 77 0.95 -5.40 -1.97
C PRO A 77 1.84 -5.31 -0.74
N ASP A 78 1.56 -6.12 0.27
CA ASP A 78 2.40 -6.17 1.47
C ASP A 78 3.79 -6.71 1.11
N PHE A 79 3.83 -7.79 0.30
CA PHE A 79 5.07 -8.30 -0.30
C PHE A 79 4.88 -8.67 -1.77
N TYR A 80 5.92 -8.44 -2.57
CA TYR A 80 6.04 -8.90 -3.95
C TYR A 80 7.35 -9.65 -4.16
N LEU A 81 7.25 -10.85 -4.75
CA LEU A 81 8.38 -11.73 -5.07
C LEU A 81 8.66 -11.58 -6.57
N PRO A 82 9.66 -10.77 -6.98
CA PRO A 82 9.86 -10.38 -8.37
C PRO A 82 10.27 -11.54 -9.28
N LYS A 83 10.97 -12.53 -8.75
CA LYS A 83 11.48 -13.67 -9.53
C LYS A 83 10.36 -14.63 -9.91
N GLU A 84 9.40 -14.84 -9.01
CA GLU A 84 8.28 -15.74 -9.21
C GLU A 84 7.01 -15.03 -9.71
N ASN A 85 7.01 -13.70 -9.75
CA ASN A 85 5.82 -12.87 -10.00
C ASN A 85 4.67 -13.21 -9.03
N ILE A 86 4.97 -13.29 -7.73
CA ILE A 86 4.01 -13.65 -6.69
C ILE A 86 3.74 -12.46 -5.77
N VAL A 87 2.47 -12.21 -5.49
CA VAL A 87 2.03 -11.27 -4.46
C VAL A 87 1.67 -12.04 -3.19
N ILE A 88 2.10 -11.52 -2.03
CA ILE A 88 1.68 -12.00 -0.72
C ILE A 88 1.01 -10.83 0.02
N GLU A 89 -0.18 -11.09 0.57
CA GLU A 89 -0.96 -10.16 1.38
C GLU A 89 -1.20 -10.75 2.76
N TYR A 90 -0.96 -9.96 3.80
CA TYR A 90 -1.21 -10.32 5.18
C TYR A 90 -2.53 -9.73 5.68
N TRP A 91 -3.54 -10.60 5.80
CA TRP A 91 -4.89 -10.23 6.20
C TRP A 91 -5.08 -10.20 7.73
N GLY A 92 -4.42 -9.27 8.42
CA GLY A 92 -4.37 -9.22 9.89
C GLY A 92 -5.61 -8.68 10.61
N ILE A 93 -6.46 -7.88 9.96
CA ILE A 93 -7.57 -7.15 10.63
C ILE A 93 -8.93 -7.49 10.00
N MET A 94 -9.67 -8.47 10.53
CA MET A 94 -10.96 -8.88 9.95
C MET A 94 -12.20 -8.17 10.54
N THR A 95 -12.01 -7.43 11.64
CA THR A 95 -13.09 -6.79 12.39
C THR A 95 -13.51 -5.44 11.81
N ASP A 96 -12.65 -4.77 11.04
CA ASP A 96 -12.96 -3.50 10.38
C ASP A 96 -13.67 -3.72 9.02
N PRO A 97 -14.92 -3.21 8.85
CA PRO A 97 -15.64 -3.27 7.57
C PRO A 97 -14.92 -2.58 6.41
N ALA A 98 -14.19 -1.48 6.65
CA ALA A 98 -13.45 -0.78 5.60
C ALA A 98 -12.26 -1.62 5.12
N TYR A 99 -11.51 -2.21 6.04
CA TYR A 99 -10.45 -3.16 5.72
C TYR A 99 -10.98 -4.34 4.90
N ARG A 100 -12.12 -4.92 5.30
CA ARG A 100 -12.74 -6.04 4.58
C ARG A 100 -13.08 -5.70 3.13
N ARG A 101 -13.69 -4.53 2.88
CA ARG A 101 -13.99 -4.07 1.51
C ARG A 101 -12.71 -3.89 0.68
N LYS A 102 -11.64 -3.33 1.27
CA LYS A 102 -10.34 -3.18 0.61
C LYS A 102 -9.75 -4.54 0.22
N ARG A 103 -9.81 -5.51 1.14
CA ARG A 103 -9.40 -6.90 0.88
C ARG A 103 -10.20 -7.52 -0.28
N GLU A 104 -11.53 -7.48 -0.23
CA GLU A 104 -12.41 -8.04 -1.27
C GLU A 104 -12.10 -7.45 -2.66
N TRP A 105 -11.84 -6.14 -2.71
CA TRP A 105 -11.42 -5.46 -3.93
C TRP A 105 -10.07 -5.96 -4.45
N LYS A 106 -9.06 -6.10 -3.57
CA LYS A 106 -7.74 -6.65 -3.92
C LYS A 106 -7.85 -8.09 -4.41
N GLU A 107 -8.60 -8.95 -3.71
CA GLU A 107 -8.84 -10.33 -4.13
C GLU A 107 -9.53 -10.42 -5.49
N GLY A 108 -10.47 -9.51 -5.78
CA GLY A 108 -11.09 -9.40 -7.11
C GLY A 108 -10.08 -8.99 -8.19
N LEU A 109 -9.17 -8.06 -7.88
CA LEU A 109 -8.12 -7.61 -8.79
C LEU A 109 -7.16 -8.73 -9.18
N TYR A 110 -6.68 -9.50 -8.19
CA TYR A 110 -5.72 -10.58 -8.39
C TYR A 110 -6.27 -11.79 -9.15
N ARG A 111 -7.60 -11.90 -9.31
CA ARG A 111 -8.22 -12.97 -10.11
C ARG A 111 -8.32 -12.64 -11.60
N ILE A 112 -8.06 -11.40 -11.98
CA ILE A 112 -8.18 -10.91 -13.37
C ILE A 112 -6.85 -11.05 -14.12
N GLU A 113 -5.73 -11.12 -13.40
CA GLU A 113 -4.40 -11.41 -13.94
C GLU A 113 -4.19 -12.91 -14.19
#